data_AF-A0A7W1FFH2-F1
#
_entry.id   AF-A0A7W1FFH2-F1
#
_cell.length_a   1.000
_cell.length_b   1.000
_cell.length_c   1.000
_cell.angle_alpha   90.00
_cell.angle_beta   90.00
_cell.angle_gamma   90.00
#
_symmetry.space_group_name_H-M   'P 1'
#
loop_
_entity.id
_entity.type
_entity.pdbx_description
1 polymer ?
#
loop_
_entity_poly.entity_id
_entity_poly.type
_entity_poly.pdbx_seq_one_letter_code
_entity_poly.pdbx_strand_id
1 'polypeptide(L)'
;MNNIESLPMKLPPILSEELEHIEDAWLDDAFERKLQQLGDDLSPIKNASEIVELLLGENQQNSFAAKIEISKGGAAAAFAPAKDKPSFVIPEFDEEESVEIPVLPENPTEEEMWQYAQNHPLVKKVMRVFRGKIVEVSKIQNSKI
;
A
#
# COMPACT_ATOMS: atom_id res chain seq x y z
N MET A 1 8.32 -16.70 -39.46
CA MET A 1 9.52 -16.42 -38.64
C MET A 1 9.09 -15.47 -37.54
N ASN A 2 8.81 -16.01 -36.35
CA ASN A 2 8.26 -15.28 -35.22
C ASN A 2 9.41 -14.96 -34.26
N ASN A 3 9.76 -13.67 -34.12
CA ASN A 3 10.77 -13.17 -33.18
C ASN A 3 10.08 -12.26 -32.14
N ILE A 4 9.29 -12.84 -31.23
CA ILE A 4 8.64 -12.08 -30.15
C ILE A 4 8.79 -12.77 -28.77
N GLU A 5 9.50 -13.91 -28.69
CA GLU A 5 9.52 -14.78 -27.51
C GLU A 5 10.64 -14.51 -26.48
N SER A 6 11.34 -13.37 -26.52
CA SER A 6 12.41 -13.10 -25.54
C SER A 6 12.57 -11.65 -25.11
N LEU A 7 11.47 -10.91 -24.96
CA LEU A 7 11.55 -9.68 -24.17
C LEU A 7 11.87 -10.09 -22.72
N PRO A 8 12.99 -9.62 -22.14
CA PRO A 8 13.33 -9.96 -20.76
C PRO A 8 12.21 -9.47 -19.86
N MET A 9 11.53 -10.42 -19.21
CA MET A 9 10.41 -10.18 -18.30
C MET A 9 10.82 -9.40 -17.03
N LYS A 10 12.12 -9.16 -16.85
CA LYS A 10 12.72 -8.42 -15.75
C LYS A 10 13.51 -7.25 -16.32
N LEU A 11 13.22 -6.05 -15.82
CA LEU A 11 14.07 -4.89 -16.05
C LEU A 11 15.50 -5.19 -15.57
N PRO A 12 16.53 -4.66 -16.24
CA PRO A 12 17.88 -4.76 -15.75
C PRO A 12 17.96 -4.16 -14.33
N PRO A 13 18.82 -4.72 -13.45
CA PRO A 13 19.02 -4.15 -12.13
C PRO A 13 19.56 -2.72 -12.26
N ILE A 14 18.86 -1.78 -11.63
CA ILE A 14 19.27 -0.36 -11.58
C ILE A 14 20.47 -0.27 -10.63
N LEU A 15 21.54 0.39 -11.08
CA LEU A 15 22.73 0.57 -10.25
C LEU A 15 22.48 1.66 -9.20
N SER A 16 23.10 1.55 -8.03
CA SER A 16 22.91 2.55 -6.95
C SER A 16 23.34 3.96 -7.37
N GLU A 17 24.32 4.07 -8.27
CA GLU A 17 24.79 5.32 -8.85
C GLU A 17 23.72 5.99 -9.74
N GLU A 18 22.86 5.20 -10.39
CA GLU A 18 21.72 5.70 -11.19
C GLU A 18 20.54 6.13 -10.31
N LEU A 19 20.56 5.77 -9.03
CA LEU A 19 19.61 6.20 -7.99
C LEU A 19 20.13 7.41 -7.19
N GLU A 20 21.34 7.90 -7.50
CA GLU A 20 21.89 9.07 -6.84
C GLU A 20 21.09 10.32 -7.23
N HIS A 21 20.81 11.16 -6.23
CA HIS A 21 20.11 12.42 -6.47
C HIS A 21 21.08 13.40 -7.11
N ILE A 22 20.78 13.81 -8.35
CA ILE A 22 21.55 14.85 -9.05
C ILE A 22 20.88 16.19 -8.75
N GLU A 23 21.53 16.99 -7.91
CA GLU A 23 21.13 18.38 -7.67
C GLU A 23 21.60 19.25 -8.85
N ASP A 24 20.74 19.39 -9.87
CA ASP A 24 20.97 20.28 -11.01
C ASP A 24 20.01 21.47 -10.95
N ALA A 25 20.56 22.62 -10.54
CA ALA A 25 19.80 23.86 -10.41
C ALA A 25 19.09 24.29 -11.70
N TRP A 26 19.64 23.97 -12.88
CA TRP A 26 18.98 24.27 -14.14
C TRP A 26 17.77 23.38 -14.38
N LEU A 27 17.88 22.10 -14.02
CA LEU A 27 16.79 21.13 -14.17
C LEU A 27 15.64 21.48 -13.22
N ASP A 28 15.97 21.88 -11.99
CA ASP A 28 15.00 22.35 -10.99
C ASP A 28 14.26 23.60 -11.47
N ASP A 29 14.99 24.61 -11.95
CA ASP A 29 14.40 25.84 -12.51
C ASP A 29 13.50 25.56 -13.72
N ALA A 30 13.91 24.62 -14.58
CA ALA A 30 13.13 24.23 -15.76
C ALA A 30 11.86 23.48 -15.37
N PHE A 31 11.91 22.66 -14.32
CA PHE A 31 10.76 21.94 -13.79
C PHE A 31 9.73 22.91 -13.19
N GLU A 32 10.16 23.85 -12.35
CA GLU A 32 9.30 24.89 -11.76
C GLU A 32 8.61 25.73 -12.84
N ARG A 33 9.35 26.15 -13.88
CA ARG A 33 8.77 26.89 -15.02
C ARG A 33 7.73 26.07 -15.78
N LYS A 34 7.95 24.77 -15.93
CA LYS A 34 7.01 23.88 -16.60
C LYS A 34 5.71 23.72 -15.80
N LEU A 35 5.80 23.61 -14.47
CA LEU A 35 4.63 23.59 -13.58
C LEU A 35 3.82 24.89 -13.70
N GLN A 36 4.50 26.03 -13.66
CA GLN A 36 3.88 27.34 -13.85
C GLN A 36 3.17 27.46 -15.21
N GLN A 37 3.76 26.94 -16.28
CA GLN A 37 3.16 26.95 -17.62
C GLN A 37 1.95 26.03 -17.76
N LEU A 38 1.95 24.88 -17.06
CA LEU A 38 0.83 23.94 -17.06
C LEU A 38 -0.33 24.41 -16.16
N GLY A 39 -0.15 25.51 -15.43
CA GLY A 39 -1.14 26.03 -14.50
C GLY A 39 -1.31 25.16 -13.26
N ASP A 40 -0.32 24.31 -12.96
CA ASP A 40 -0.29 23.54 -11.73
C ASP A 40 0.20 24.45 -10.61
N ASP A 41 -0.74 24.88 -9.79
CA ASP A 41 -0.47 25.70 -8.63
C ASP A 41 -0.21 24.72 -7.47
N LEU A 42 1.06 24.59 -7.05
CA LEU A 42 1.55 23.71 -5.96
C LEU A 42 0.90 24.01 -4.58
N SER A 43 -0.23 24.71 -4.58
CA SER A 43 -1.08 25.00 -3.43
C SER A 43 -1.63 23.72 -2.80
N PRO A 44 -1.74 23.67 -1.46
CA PRO A 44 -2.48 22.63 -0.78
C PRO A 44 -3.92 22.57 -1.31
N ILE A 45 -4.40 21.36 -1.61
CA ILE A 45 -5.76 21.14 -2.09
C ILE A 45 -6.74 21.68 -1.03
N LYS A 46 -7.52 22.70 -1.38
CA LYS A 46 -8.42 23.40 -0.42
C LYS A 46 -9.39 22.46 0.30
N ASN A 47 -9.79 21.40 -0.37
CA ASN A 47 -10.75 20.41 0.12
C ASN A 47 -10.03 19.09 0.48
N ALA A 48 -8.74 19.14 0.80
CA ALA A 48 -7.96 17.94 1.14
C ALA A 48 -8.63 17.13 2.28
N SER A 49 -9.18 17.82 3.29
CA SER A 49 -9.91 17.18 4.39
C SER A 49 -11.17 16.45 3.92
N GLU A 50 -11.94 17.07 3.02
CA GLU A 50 -13.16 16.48 2.47
C GLU A 50 -12.85 15.30 1.54
N ILE A 51 -11.73 15.36 0.81
CA ILE A 51 -11.24 14.26 -0.03
C ILE A 51 -10.78 13.09 0.84
N VAL A 52 -10.06 13.37 1.93
CA VAL A 52 -9.65 12.36 2.91
C VAL A 52 -10.88 11.71 3.55
N GLU A 53 -11.89 12.51 3.90
CA GLU A 53 -13.16 12.01 4.46
C GLU A 53 -13.95 11.17 3.45
N LEU A 54 -14.00 11.58 2.18
CA LEU A 54 -14.64 10.81 1.11
C LEU A 54 -13.92 9.48 0.81
N LEU A 55 -12.59 9.47 0.94
CA LEU A 55 -11.76 8.31 0.57
C LEU A 55 -11.59 7.31 1.73
N LEU A 56 -11.52 7.77 2.99
CA LEU A 56 -11.32 6.92 4.17
C LEU A 56 -12.60 6.72 5.01
N GLY A 57 -13.67 7.47 4.74
CA GLY A 57 -14.92 7.46 5.52
C GLY A 57 -14.81 8.26 6.84
N GLU A 58 -15.95 8.68 7.39
CA GLU A 58 -16.10 9.58 8.56
C GLU A 58 -15.41 9.09 9.87
N ASN A 59 -14.83 7.89 9.91
CA ASN A 59 -14.41 7.22 11.15
C ASN A 59 -12.90 7.08 11.40
N GLN A 60 -12.04 7.84 10.70
CA GLN A 60 -10.58 7.79 10.92
C GLN A 60 -9.98 9.01 11.63
N GLN A 61 -10.75 9.70 12.50
CA GLN A 61 -10.20 10.85 13.24
C GLN A 61 -9.07 10.52 14.24
N ASN A 62 -8.72 9.24 14.48
CA ASN A 62 -7.77 8.85 15.52
C ASN A 62 -6.49 8.15 15.04
N SER A 63 -6.22 8.07 13.74
CA SER A 63 -5.02 7.39 13.24
C SER A 63 -4.30 8.27 12.22
N PHE A 64 -3.19 8.88 12.63
CA PHE A 64 -2.27 9.71 11.82
C PHE A 64 -2.68 11.18 11.60
N ALA A 65 -2.51 12.00 12.64
CA ALA A 65 -2.41 13.45 12.48
C ALA A 65 -1.05 13.83 11.85
N ALA A 66 -0.98 13.88 10.52
CA ALA A 66 0.07 14.61 9.83
C ALA A 66 -0.20 16.11 10.00
N LYS A 67 0.75 16.85 10.59
CA LYS A 67 0.65 18.27 10.87
C LYS A 67 0.74 19.06 9.54
N ILE A 68 -0.38 19.52 9.02
CA ILE A 68 -0.43 20.33 7.79
C ILE A 68 -0.21 21.80 8.17
N GLU A 69 0.93 22.37 7.80
CA GLU A 69 1.18 23.81 7.89
C GLU A 69 0.62 24.52 6.65
N ILE A 70 -0.39 25.38 6.86
CA ILE A 70 -1.15 26.05 5.79
C ILE A 70 -0.57 27.45 5.58
N SER A 71 0.13 27.68 4.46
CA SER A 71 0.49 29.02 3.98
C SER A 71 -0.64 29.58 3.10
N LYS A 72 -1.05 30.83 3.37
CA LYS A 72 -2.23 31.48 2.77
C LYS A 72 -1.90 32.12 1.41
N GLY A 73 -2.39 31.52 0.32
CA GLY A 73 -2.46 32.15 -1.00
C GLY A 73 -3.56 31.47 -1.82
N GLY A 74 -4.62 32.20 -2.17
CA GLY A 74 -5.84 31.61 -2.73
C GLY A 74 -5.94 31.73 -4.25
N ALA A 75 -6.14 30.60 -4.94
CA ALA A 75 -6.77 30.51 -6.26
C ALA A 75 -7.41 29.12 -6.43
N ALA A 76 -8.46 29.02 -7.24
CA ALA A 76 -9.26 27.80 -7.41
C ALA A 76 -8.84 27.09 -8.72
N ALA A 77 -8.43 25.82 -8.61
CA ALA A 77 -8.03 25.01 -9.76
C ALA A 77 -9.25 24.40 -10.48
N ALA A 78 -9.17 24.33 -11.81
CA ALA A 78 -10.16 23.69 -12.67
C ALA A 78 -10.02 22.17 -12.59
N PHE A 79 -11.08 21.47 -12.20
CA PHE A 79 -11.11 20.01 -12.10
C PHE A 79 -11.32 19.37 -13.48
N ALA A 80 -10.37 18.55 -13.92
CA ALA A 80 -10.59 17.62 -15.03
C ALA A 80 -11.50 16.47 -14.57
N PRO A 81 -12.43 15.98 -15.41
CA PRO A 81 -13.35 14.91 -15.03
C PRO A 81 -12.57 13.61 -14.76
N ALA A 82 -12.84 13.00 -13.60
CA ALA A 82 -12.29 11.70 -13.25
C ALA A 82 -12.68 10.65 -14.31
N LYS A 83 -11.73 9.78 -14.69
CA LYS A 83 -12.03 8.66 -15.58
C LYS A 83 -13.00 7.70 -14.87
N ASP A 84 -14.09 7.35 -15.53
CA ASP A 84 -15.17 6.48 -15.00
C ASP A 84 -14.73 5.07 -14.58
N LYS A 85 -13.49 4.65 -14.90
CA LYS A 85 -13.02 3.28 -14.63
C LYS A 85 -11.62 3.32 -14.02
N PRO A 86 -11.46 2.92 -12.74
CA PRO A 86 -10.13 2.74 -12.18
C PRO A 86 -9.44 1.59 -12.94
N SER A 87 -8.18 1.81 -13.36
CA SER A 87 -7.36 0.76 -13.98
C SER A 87 -6.94 -0.34 -13.00
N PHE A 88 -7.21 -0.11 -11.71
CA PHE A 88 -6.92 -1.02 -10.61
C PHE A 88 -8.23 -1.30 -9.87
N VAL A 89 -8.67 -2.55 -9.91
CA VAL A 89 -9.80 -3.05 -9.11
C VAL A 89 -9.19 -3.71 -7.89
N ILE A 90 -9.46 -3.16 -6.70
CA ILE A 90 -9.13 -3.83 -5.44
C ILE A 90 -9.93 -5.15 -5.46
N PRO A 91 -9.28 -6.31 -5.28
CA PRO A 91 -10.01 -7.55 -5.17
C PRO A 91 -10.99 -7.44 -3.99
N GLU A 92 -12.29 -7.59 -4.26
CA GLU A 92 -13.26 -7.77 -3.19
C GLU A 92 -12.92 -9.09 -2.51
N PHE A 93 -12.52 -8.98 -1.24
CA PHE A 93 -12.26 -10.15 -0.42
C PHE A 93 -13.55 -10.48 0.30
N ASP A 94 -14.16 -11.61 -0.07
CA ASP A 94 -15.27 -12.16 0.71
C ASP A 94 -14.81 -12.33 2.16
N GLU A 95 -15.63 -11.84 3.10
CA GLU A 95 -15.47 -12.15 4.50
C GLU A 95 -15.65 -13.65 4.67
N GLU A 96 -14.54 -14.39 4.78
CA GLU A 96 -14.61 -15.83 5.00
C GLU A 96 -15.41 -16.11 6.27
N GLU A 97 -16.46 -16.92 6.12
CA GLU A 97 -17.23 -17.50 7.21
C GLU A 97 -16.29 -17.95 8.32
N SER A 98 -16.61 -17.56 9.56
CA SER A 98 -15.83 -17.91 10.74
C SER A 98 -15.74 -19.42 10.89
N VAL A 99 -14.71 -20.03 10.30
CA VAL A 99 -14.40 -21.43 10.51
C VAL A 99 -14.04 -21.57 11.99
N GLU A 100 -14.72 -22.49 12.67
CA GLU A 100 -14.49 -22.80 14.08
C GLU A 100 -12.99 -23.05 14.31
N ILE A 101 -12.39 -22.23 15.16
CA ILE A 101 -10.97 -22.34 15.48
C ILE A 101 -10.80 -23.61 16.31
N PRO A 102 -10.02 -24.62 15.86
CA PRO A 102 -9.79 -25.81 16.65
C PRO A 102 -9.05 -25.43 17.95
N VAL A 103 -9.55 -25.87 19.10
CA VAL A 103 -8.91 -25.61 20.40
C VAL A 103 -7.70 -26.53 20.53
N LEU A 104 -6.51 -25.96 20.72
CA LEU A 104 -5.29 -26.73 20.92
C LEU A 104 -5.26 -27.36 22.33
N PRO A 105 -4.90 -28.65 22.47
CA PRO A 105 -4.65 -29.26 23.78
C PRO A 105 -3.35 -28.72 24.41
N GLU A 106 -3.13 -28.97 25.71
CA GLU A 106 -1.99 -28.40 26.45
C GLU A 106 -0.61 -28.84 25.89
N ASN A 107 -0.52 -30.06 25.36
CA ASN A 107 0.63 -30.62 24.66
C ASN A 107 0.23 -31.01 23.23
N PRO A 108 0.16 -30.04 22.29
CA PRO A 108 -0.26 -30.32 20.92
C PRO A 108 0.82 -31.08 20.16
N THR A 109 0.39 -32.01 19.29
CA THR A 109 1.30 -32.62 18.32
C THR A 109 1.64 -31.64 17.20
N GLU A 110 2.70 -31.92 16.44
CA GLU A 110 3.08 -31.08 15.29
C GLU A 110 1.92 -30.95 14.30
N GLU A 111 1.24 -32.05 13.99
CA GLU A 111 0.11 -32.11 13.06
C GLU A 111 -1.06 -31.23 13.51
N GLU A 112 -1.38 -31.23 14.81
CA GLU A 112 -2.43 -30.38 15.39
C GLU A 112 -2.06 -28.89 15.33
N MET A 113 -0.78 -28.56 15.57
CA MET A 113 -0.28 -27.19 15.42
C MET A 113 -0.37 -26.69 13.98
N TRP A 114 -0.07 -27.56 13.01
CA TRP A 114 -0.21 -27.24 11.58
C TRP A 114 -1.67 -27.00 11.19
N GLN A 115 -2.58 -27.87 11.63
CA GLN A 115 -4.01 -27.71 11.35
C GLN A 115 -4.56 -26.42 11.98
N TYR A 116 -4.14 -26.11 13.21
CA TYR A 116 -4.48 -24.86 13.86
C TYR A 116 -4.00 -23.64 13.05
N ALA A 117 -2.73 -23.63 12.66
CA ALA A 117 -2.16 -22.51 11.91
C ALA A 117 -2.86 -22.30 10.55
N GLN A 118 -3.17 -23.38 9.83
CA GLN A 118 -3.86 -23.30 8.54
C GLN A 118 -5.31 -22.80 8.66
N ASN A 119 -6.00 -23.19 9.73
CA ASN A 119 -7.39 -22.81 9.95
C ASN A 119 -7.54 -21.46 10.66
N HIS A 120 -6.46 -20.90 11.21
CA HIS A 120 -6.51 -19.63 11.93
C HIS A 120 -6.78 -18.44 10.98
N PRO A 121 -7.83 -17.64 11.22
CA PRO A 121 -8.24 -16.57 10.30
C PRO A 121 -7.16 -15.51 10.08
N LEU A 122 -6.38 -15.17 11.11
CA LEU A 122 -5.27 -14.22 10.96
C LEU A 122 -4.15 -14.77 10.08
N VAL A 123 -3.84 -16.06 10.18
CA VAL A 123 -2.78 -16.68 9.39
C VAL A 123 -3.20 -16.74 7.92
N LYS A 124 -4.46 -17.09 7.64
CA LYS A 124 -5.03 -17.04 6.28
C LYS A 124 -4.96 -15.64 5.67
N LYS A 125 -5.31 -14.60 6.44
CA LYS A 125 -5.18 -13.20 5.99
C LYS A 125 -3.75 -12.85 5.61
N VAL A 126 -2.78 -13.18 6.46
CA VAL A 126 -1.35 -12.93 6.20
C VAL A 126 -0.88 -13.71 4.97
N MET A 127 -1.20 -15.00 4.87
CA MET A 127 -0.87 -15.82 3.70
C MET A 127 -1.46 -15.25 2.40
N ARG A 128 -2.69 -14.74 2.43
CA ARG A 128 -3.35 -14.14 1.26
C ARG A 128 -2.71 -12.81 0.86
N VAL A 129 -2.45 -11.92 1.82
CA VAL A 129 -1.83 -10.60 1.58
C VAL A 129 -0.42 -10.75 1.01
N PHE A 130 0.39 -11.61 1.61
CA PHE A 130 1.80 -11.78 1.22
C PHE A 130 2.02 -12.89 0.18
N ARG A 131 0.97 -13.63 -0.20
CA ARG A 131 1.05 -14.84 -1.04
C ARG A 131 2.09 -15.84 -0.51
N GLY A 132 2.20 -15.93 0.81
CA GLY A 132 3.22 -16.69 1.52
C GLY A 132 2.84 -18.15 1.77
N LYS A 133 3.79 -18.92 2.29
CA LYS A 133 3.58 -20.29 2.78
C LYS A 133 4.10 -20.40 4.21
N ILE A 134 3.41 -21.18 5.04
CA ILE A 134 3.89 -21.51 6.39
C ILE A 134 5.12 -22.41 6.25
N VAL A 135 6.21 -22.06 6.92
CA VAL A 135 7.47 -22.81 6.89
C VAL A 135 7.67 -23.61 8.18
N GLU A 136 7.29 -23.04 9.33
CA GLU A 136 7.46 -23.66 10.64
C GLU A 136 6.35 -23.18 11.58
N VAL A 137 5.90 -24.05 12.50
CA VAL A 137 4.95 -23.73 13.56
C VAL A 137 5.53 -24.21 14.88
N SER A 138 5.78 -23.29 15.81
CA SER A 138 6.31 -23.61 17.13
C SER A 138 5.55 -22.87 18.23
N LYS A 139 5.40 -23.52 19.39
CA LYS A 139 4.79 -22.92 20.59
C LYS A 139 5.84 -22.06 21.29
N ILE A 140 5.60 -20.76 21.39
CA ILE A 140 6.45 -19.87 22.18
C ILE A 140 6.25 -20.21 23.65
N GLN A 141 7.24 -20.85 24.28
CA GLN A 141 7.28 -20.96 25.72
C GLN A 141 7.65 -19.59 26.28
N ASN A 142 6.65 -18.86 26.80
CA ASN A 142 6.91 -17.63 27.56
C ASN A 142 7.68 -18.00 28.84
N SER A 143 9.00 -18.09 28.74
CA SER A 143 9.89 -17.99 29.89
C SER A 143 9.80 -16.56 30.39
N LYS A 144 9.36 -16.41 31.65
CA LYS A 144 9.14 -15.16 32.41
C LYS A 144 9.89 -13.92 31.90
N ILE A 145 9.13 -12.85 31.67
CA ILE A 145 9.57 -11.47 31.93
C ILE A 145 9.50 -11.24 33.44
#